data_AF-A0A2V2RG80-F1
#
_entry.id   AF-A0A2V2RG80-F1
#
_cell.length_a   1.000
_cell.length_b   1.000
_cell.length_c   1.000
_cell.angle_alpha   90.00
_cell.angle_beta   90.00
_cell.angle_gamma   90.00
#
_symmetry.space_group_name_H-M   'P 1'
#
loop_
_entity.id
_entity.type
_entity.pdbx_description
1 polymer ?
#
loop_
_entity_poly.entity_id
_entity_poly.type
_entity_poly.pdbx_seq_one_letter_code
_entity_poly.pdbx_strand_id
1 'polypeptide(L)'
;MITDRLETAVPIFHRGWQQRITESLMTGVAAEKVVEEMVLEGFDREFAERQVTSYDSSPSVEAGRAIFQRQRKQGALFEVMAETARQSRYGRDSIKKTLSADDFYRQYFWRNTPVVLQNLMTDWPALNKWTFDFFSQRYGNEIIEITSERESDPRFEANVDQHRSRIRMRDYIRRIQQCVDATNDFYLVAKNGLMANEAFRGLLDDIRYPAGFLDPATANSRNMSLWFGPAGTVTPLHHDGSNILLAQVSGRKLIKLISPFFLDYLYNEQACFSEVDLEHMDYERFPLMRKVEVLTTTLEAGEAIFIPVGWWHWVKALEASMSLSFQNFIFSGDVIRLGPHDFADQ
;
A
#
# COMPACT_ATOMS: atom_id res chain seq x y z
N MET A 1 -29.22 58.31 15.46
CA MET A 1 -29.22 57.65 14.14
C MET A 1 -27.79 57.34 13.77
N ILE A 2 -27.41 56.06 13.78
CA ILE A 2 -26.85 55.30 12.66
C ILE A 2 -26.96 53.85 13.15
N THR A 3 -27.95 53.13 12.61
CA THR A 3 -28.03 51.67 12.73
C THR A 3 -27.19 51.10 11.60
N ASP A 4 -26.03 50.55 11.91
CA ASP A 4 -25.30 49.67 10.98
C ASP A 4 -26.14 48.41 10.76
N ARG A 5 -26.91 48.42 9.68
CA ARG A 5 -27.41 47.17 9.09
C ARG A 5 -26.21 46.54 8.40
N LEU A 6 -25.64 45.52 9.03
CA LEU A 6 -24.86 44.51 8.32
C LEU A 6 -25.77 43.96 7.21
N GLU A 7 -25.52 44.37 5.97
CA GLU A 7 -26.09 43.71 4.80
C GLU A 7 -25.60 42.27 4.81
N THR A 8 -26.43 41.36 5.31
CA THR A 8 -26.24 39.92 5.15
C THR A 8 -26.24 39.65 3.64
N ALA A 9 -25.08 39.29 3.09
CA ALA A 9 -24.94 38.94 1.69
C ALA A 9 -25.96 37.86 1.34
N VAL A 10 -26.74 38.06 0.28
CA VAL A 10 -27.71 37.07 -0.20
C VAL A 10 -26.93 35.83 -0.65
N PRO A 11 -27.23 34.64 -0.14
CA PRO A 11 -26.49 33.45 -0.51
C PRO A 11 -26.73 33.10 -1.98
N ILE A 12 -25.65 32.73 -2.67
CA ILE A 12 -25.67 32.41 -4.11
C ILE A 12 -25.78 30.90 -4.27
N PHE A 13 -26.84 30.44 -4.95
CA PHE A 13 -26.97 29.03 -5.30
C PHE A 13 -26.00 28.67 -6.43
N HIS A 14 -24.84 28.12 -6.06
CA HIS A 14 -23.75 27.77 -6.97
C HIS A 14 -23.50 26.27 -7.02
N ARG A 15 -22.59 25.83 -7.90
CA ARG A 15 -22.23 24.41 -8.10
C ARG A 15 -21.93 23.63 -6.80
N GLY A 16 -21.25 24.23 -5.83
CA GLY A 16 -21.01 23.60 -4.52
C GLY A 16 -22.29 23.20 -3.76
N TRP A 17 -23.35 24.02 -3.80
CA TRP A 17 -24.63 23.66 -3.20
C TRP A 17 -25.34 22.56 -3.97
N GLN A 18 -25.27 22.60 -5.30
CA GLN A 18 -25.81 21.52 -6.15
C GLN A 18 -25.16 20.18 -5.83
N GLN A 19 -23.83 20.16 -5.67
CA GLN A 19 -23.07 18.98 -5.26
C GLN A 19 -23.47 18.52 -3.86
N ARG A 20 -23.50 19.43 -2.87
CA ARG A 20 -23.86 19.09 -1.49
C ARG A 20 -25.27 18.51 -1.35
N ILE A 21 -26.26 19.09 -2.03
CA ILE A 21 -27.64 18.57 -2.05
C ILE A 21 -27.65 17.16 -2.67
N THR A 22 -27.00 17.00 -3.83
CA THR A 22 -26.92 15.71 -4.53
C THR A 22 -26.28 14.64 -3.64
N GLU A 23 -25.14 14.95 -3.02
CA GLU A 23 -24.40 14.04 -2.13
C GLU A 23 -25.20 13.69 -0.88
N SER A 24 -25.87 14.67 -0.26
CA SER A 24 -26.69 14.44 0.93
C SER A 24 -27.86 13.52 0.62
N LEU A 25 -28.60 13.80 -0.45
CA LEU A 25 -29.76 12.99 -0.84
C LEU A 25 -29.35 11.59 -1.28
N MET A 26 -28.28 11.46 -2.10
CA MET A 26 -27.82 10.14 -2.55
C MET A 26 -27.31 9.26 -1.40
N THR A 27 -26.72 9.89 -0.36
CA THR A 27 -26.24 9.19 0.85
C THR A 27 -27.34 8.91 1.87
N GLY A 28 -28.58 9.31 1.57
CA GLY A 28 -29.77 8.99 2.38
C GLY A 28 -30.07 9.99 3.50
N VAL A 29 -29.48 11.19 3.46
CA VAL A 29 -29.91 12.30 4.34
C VAL A 29 -31.36 12.67 3.98
N ALA A 30 -32.20 12.87 5.00
CA ALA A 30 -33.59 13.27 4.82
C ALA A 30 -33.66 14.66 4.15
N ALA A 31 -34.56 14.83 3.18
CA ALA A 31 -34.69 16.06 2.41
C ALA A 31 -34.92 17.27 3.31
N GLU A 32 -35.71 17.11 4.38
CA GLU A 32 -36.01 18.15 5.36
C GLU A 32 -34.75 18.69 6.04
N LYS A 33 -33.76 17.82 6.33
CA LYS A 33 -32.49 18.25 6.93
C LYS A 33 -31.64 19.08 5.96
N VAL A 34 -31.67 18.74 4.67
CA VAL A 34 -30.96 19.50 3.64
C VAL A 34 -31.60 20.88 3.46
N VAL A 35 -32.95 20.94 3.51
CA VAL A 35 -33.69 22.21 3.50
C VAL A 35 -33.34 23.06 4.71
N GLU A 36 -33.30 22.47 5.92
CA GLU A 36 -32.90 23.17 7.15
C GLU A 36 -31.48 23.72 7.06
N GLU A 37 -30.52 22.97 6.51
CA GLU A 37 -29.14 23.43 6.30
C GLU A 37 -29.09 24.63 5.34
N MET A 38 -29.82 24.58 4.22
CA MET A 38 -29.91 25.71 3.29
C MET A 38 -30.52 26.95 3.96
N VAL A 39 -31.58 26.78 4.76
CA VAL A 39 -32.21 27.91 5.46
C VAL A 39 -31.27 28.53 6.49
N LEU A 40 -30.50 27.71 7.22
CA LEU A 40 -29.48 28.19 8.16
C LEU A 40 -28.38 29.01 7.47
N GLU A 41 -28.06 28.67 6.23
CA GLU A 41 -27.09 29.38 5.38
C GLU A 41 -27.71 30.59 4.64
N GLY A 42 -28.94 30.95 5.00
CA GLY A 42 -29.61 32.18 4.58
C GLY A 42 -30.49 32.06 3.33
N PHE A 43 -30.68 30.85 2.78
CA PHE A 43 -31.60 30.66 1.66
C PHE A 43 -33.05 30.79 2.13
N ASP A 44 -33.89 31.36 1.27
CA ASP A 44 -35.34 31.33 1.47
C ASP A 44 -35.84 29.87 1.53
N ARG A 45 -36.77 29.59 2.45
CA ARG A 45 -37.28 28.24 2.69
C ARG A 45 -37.98 27.66 1.46
N GLU A 46 -38.82 28.44 0.81
CA GLU A 46 -39.55 27.98 -0.38
C GLU A 46 -38.58 27.69 -1.52
N PHE A 47 -37.54 28.52 -1.66
CA PHE A 47 -36.44 28.24 -2.58
C PHE A 47 -35.71 26.93 -2.26
N ALA A 48 -35.33 26.72 -0.99
CA ALA A 48 -34.64 25.51 -0.54
C ALA A 48 -35.48 24.25 -0.80
N GLU A 49 -36.75 24.25 -0.42
CA GLU A 49 -37.68 23.13 -0.63
C GLU A 49 -37.83 22.79 -2.11
N ARG A 50 -37.96 23.80 -2.99
CA ARG A 50 -38.02 23.58 -4.45
C ARG A 50 -36.73 22.96 -4.99
N GLN A 51 -35.57 23.47 -4.57
CA GLN A 51 -34.29 22.89 -5.02
C GLN A 51 -34.15 21.44 -4.54
N VAL A 52 -34.29 21.18 -3.24
CA VAL A 52 -34.12 19.84 -2.69
C VAL A 52 -35.09 18.84 -3.32
N THR A 53 -36.36 19.20 -3.49
CA THR A 53 -37.36 18.34 -4.16
C THR A 53 -36.99 18.03 -5.62
N SER A 54 -36.50 19.04 -6.35
CA SER A 54 -36.06 18.86 -7.74
C SER A 54 -34.86 17.92 -7.86
N TYR A 55 -33.93 17.97 -6.91
CA TYR A 55 -32.77 17.07 -6.90
C TYR A 55 -33.15 15.68 -6.43
N ASP A 56 -34.00 15.55 -5.42
CA ASP A 56 -34.39 14.25 -4.84
C ASP A 56 -35.10 13.35 -5.85
N SER A 57 -35.94 13.95 -6.69
CA SER A 57 -36.64 13.27 -7.79
C SER A 57 -35.80 13.13 -9.07
N SER A 58 -34.54 13.58 -9.07
CA SER A 58 -33.69 13.51 -10.27
C SER A 58 -33.17 12.10 -10.53
N PRO A 59 -33.06 11.67 -11.81
CA PRO A 59 -32.45 10.38 -12.15
C PRO A 59 -31.02 10.20 -11.61
N SER A 60 -30.28 11.29 -11.48
CA SER A 60 -28.91 11.29 -10.94
C SER A 60 -28.88 10.91 -9.45
N VAL A 61 -29.77 11.48 -8.63
CA VAL A 61 -29.88 11.12 -7.21
C VAL A 61 -30.43 9.70 -7.06
N GLU A 62 -31.41 9.29 -7.87
CA GLU A 62 -31.92 7.92 -7.86
C GLU A 62 -30.82 6.88 -8.15
N ALA A 63 -30.04 7.10 -9.22
CA ALA A 63 -28.89 6.25 -9.55
C ALA A 63 -27.82 6.28 -8.46
N GLY A 64 -27.54 7.47 -7.91
CA GLY A 64 -26.61 7.67 -6.79
C GLY A 64 -27.02 6.90 -5.53
N ARG A 65 -28.30 6.92 -5.15
CA ARG A 65 -28.84 6.14 -4.03
C ARG A 65 -28.59 4.65 -4.23
N ALA A 66 -28.87 4.13 -5.43
CA ALA A 66 -28.64 2.71 -5.72
C ALA A 66 -27.16 2.31 -5.63
N ILE A 67 -26.25 3.14 -6.13
CA ILE A 67 -24.80 2.94 -6.02
C ILE A 67 -24.37 2.97 -4.56
N PHE A 68 -24.76 4.01 -3.83
CA PHE A 68 -24.40 4.19 -2.43
C PHE A 68 -24.94 3.06 -1.54
N GLN A 69 -26.17 2.58 -1.79
CA GLN A 69 -26.72 1.42 -1.07
C GLN A 69 -25.91 0.14 -1.33
N ARG A 70 -25.39 -0.07 -2.55
CA ARG A 70 -24.48 -1.19 -2.82
C ARG A 70 -23.16 -1.01 -2.09
N GLN A 71 -22.58 0.19 -2.12
CA GLN A 71 -21.34 0.50 -1.40
C GLN A 71 -21.51 0.28 0.11
N ARG A 72 -22.62 0.74 0.71
CA ARG A 72 -22.92 0.50 2.13
C ARG A 72 -23.04 -0.97 2.48
N LYS A 73 -23.63 -1.79 1.60
CA LYS A 73 -23.69 -3.25 1.81
C LYS A 73 -22.30 -3.88 1.75
N GLN A 74 -21.44 -3.43 0.85
CA GLN A 74 -20.05 -3.88 0.76
C GLN A 74 -19.26 -3.46 2.01
N GLY A 75 -19.36 -2.19 2.42
CA GLY A 75 -18.74 -1.69 3.64
C GLY A 75 -19.21 -2.47 4.87
N ALA A 76 -20.53 -2.67 5.05
CA ALA A 76 -21.05 -3.46 6.16
C ALA A 76 -20.53 -4.90 6.17
N LEU A 77 -20.35 -5.53 5.01
CA LEU A 77 -19.72 -6.85 4.92
C LEU A 77 -18.25 -6.79 5.39
N PHE A 78 -17.49 -5.78 4.95
CA PHE A 78 -16.12 -5.58 5.41
C PHE A 78 -16.03 -5.31 6.91
N GLU A 79 -16.93 -4.52 7.49
CA GLU A 79 -16.98 -4.30 8.94
C GLU A 79 -17.20 -5.61 9.72
N VAL A 80 -18.13 -6.47 9.25
CA VAL A 80 -18.36 -7.78 9.85
C VAL A 80 -17.14 -8.69 9.69
N MET A 81 -16.48 -8.67 8.53
CA MET A 81 -15.26 -9.45 8.30
C MET A 81 -14.09 -8.96 9.17
N ALA A 82 -13.93 -7.65 9.33
CA ALA A 82 -12.91 -7.03 10.18
C ALA A 82 -13.13 -7.40 11.65
N GLU A 83 -14.37 -7.31 12.14
CA GLU A 83 -14.71 -7.71 13.51
C GLU A 83 -14.52 -9.22 13.73
N THR A 84 -14.89 -10.05 12.76
CA THR A 84 -14.66 -11.51 12.82
C THR A 84 -13.16 -11.83 12.85
N ALA A 85 -12.37 -11.17 12.00
CA ALA A 85 -10.91 -11.32 11.99
C ALA A 85 -10.32 -10.96 13.35
N ARG A 86 -10.76 -9.84 13.95
CA ARG A 86 -10.35 -9.40 15.29
C ARG A 86 -10.66 -10.43 16.38
N GLN A 87 -11.85 -11.03 16.33
CA GLN A 87 -12.26 -12.06 17.29
C GLN A 87 -11.51 -13.37 17.13
N SER A 88 -11.12 -13.72 15.90
CA SER A 88 -10.40 -14.96 15.61
C SER A 88 -8.98 -15.03 16.18
N ARG A 89 -8.48 -13.93 16.78
CA ARG A 89 -7.10 -13.77 17.27
C ARG A 89 -6.07 -13.95 16.16
N TYR A 90 -6.48 -13.70 14.93
CA TYR A 90 -5.64 -13.75 13.76
C TYR A 90 -4.34 -12.97 14.01
N GLY A 91 -3.18 -13.63 13.87
CA GLY A 91 -1.86 -13.03 14.07
C GLY A 91 -1.46 -12.69 15.51
N ARG A 92 -2.19 -13.16 16.53
CA ARG A 92 -1.66 -13.19 17.92
C ARG A 92 -0.63 -14.28 18.13
N ASP A 93 -0.74 -15.38 17.38
CA ASP A 93 0.30 -16.39 17.29
C ASP A 93 1.32 -16.00 16.22
N SER A 94 2.56 -16.47 16.39
CA SER A 94 3.60 -16.23 15.39
C SER A 94 3.15 -16.70 14.01
N ILE A 95 3.20 -15.77 13.05
CA ILE A 95 2.96 -16.07 11.63
C ILE A 95 4.17 -16.75 10.98
N LYS A 96 5.23 -17.03 11.73
CA LYS A 96 6.41 -17.78 11.26
C LYS A 96 6.13 -19.27 11.26
N LYS A 97 6.28 -19.92 10.12
CA LYS A 97 5.99 -21.34 9.89
C LYS A 97 7.03 -21.98 8.97
N THR A 98 7.30 -23.26 9.19
CA THR A 98 7.91 -24.13 8.17
C THR A 98 6.78 -24.92 7.51
N LEU A 99 6.62 -24.81 6.20
CA LEU A 99 5.50 -25.39 5.46
C LEU A 99 5.96 -26.12 4.21
N SER A 100 5.22 -27.17 3.84
CA SER A 100 5.24 -27.70 2.48
C SER A 100 4.56 -26.71 1.52
N ALA A 101 4.85 -26.82 0.22
CA ALA A 101 4.14 -26.03 -0.80
C ALA A 101 2.61 -26.26 -0.77
N ASP A 102 2.19 -27.51 -0.61
CA ASP A 102 0.76 -27.87 -0.54
C ASP A 102 0.07 -27.24 0.67
N ASP A 103 0.73 -27.26 1.84
CA ASP A 103 0.20 -26.61 3.04
C ASP A 103 0.16 -25.10 2.90
N PHE A 104 1.20 -24.51 2.31
CA PHE A 104 1.22 -23.09 1.99
C PHE A 104 0.01 -22.68 1.15
N TYR A 105 -0.24 -23.38 0.05
CA TYR A 105 -1.37 -23.03 -0.81
C TYR A 105 -2.73 -23.22 -0.14
N ARG A 106 -2.92 -24.39 0.51
CA ARG A 106 -4.18 -24.76 1.16
C ARG A 106 -4.54 -23.89 2.35
N GLN A 107 -3.55 -23.52 3.16
CA GLN A 107 -3.77 -22.86 4.43
C GLN A 107 -3.58 -21.34 4.36
N TYR A 108 -2.81 -20.83 3.39
CA TYR A 108 -2.42 -19.42 3.35
C TYR A 108 -2.78 -18.75 2.02
N PHE A 109 -2.28 -19.25 0.90
CA PHE A 109 -2.47 -18.60 -0.41
C PHE A 109 -3.95 -18.46 -0.78
N TRP A 110 -4.70 -19.57 -0.87
CA TRP A 110 -6.12 -19.53 -1.25
C TRP A 110 -7.03 -18.98 -0.15
N ARG A 111 -6.49 -18.80 1.06
CA ARG A 111 -7.20 -18.17 2.18
C ARG A 111 -6.82 -16.70 2.36
N ASN A 112 -6.07 -16.13 1.41
CA ASN A 112 -5.62 -14.75 1.44
C ASN A 112 -5.03 -14.36 2.82
N THR A 113 -4.08 -15.16 3.31
CA THR A 113 -3.55 -15.06 4.67
C THR A 113 -2.03 -14.95 4.65
N PRO A 114 -1.41 -13.87 5.16
CA PRO A 114 0.04 -13.74 5.24
C PRO A 114 0.69 -14.80 6.12
N VAL A 115 1.93 -15.13 5.77
CA VAL A 115 2.76 -16.08 6.52
C VAL A 115 4.23 -15.80 6.27
N VAL A 116 5.04 -15.91 7.31
CA VAL A 116 6.49 -15.94 7.19
C VAL A 116 6.92 -17.40 7.04
N LEU A 117 7.49 -17.73 5.88
CA LEU A 117 8.06 -19.02 5.53
C LEU A 117 9.51 -19.09 6.01
N GLN A 118 9.74 -19.97 6.97
CA GLN A 118 11.06 -20.32 7.45
C GLN A 118 11.63 -21.47 6.62
N ASN A 119 12.95 -21.52 6.53
CA ASN A 119 13.71 -22.55 5.81
C ASN A 119 13.47 -22.63 4.29
N LEU A 120 12.83 -21.62 3.68
CA LEU A 120 12.59 -21.58 2.23
C LEU A 120 13.87 -21.31 1.43
N MET A 121 14.86 -20.67 2.06
CA MET A 121 16.06 -20.14 1.41
C MET A 121 17.35 -20.88 1.82
N THR A 122 17.27 -22.00 2.55
CA THR A 122 18.43 -22.61 3.22
C THR A 122 19.56 -23.03 2.28
N ASP A 123 19.24 -23.30 1.02
CA ASP A 123 20.19 -23.74 -0.01
C ASP A 123 20.60 -22.63 -0.98
N TRP A 124 20.20 -21.37 -0.74
CA TRP A 124 20.54 -20.24 -1.61
C TRP A 124 22.00 -19.82 -1.42
N PRO A 125 22.84 -19.86 -2.46
CA PRO A 125 24.18 -19.26 -2.38
C PRO A 125 24.17 -17.78 -1.97
N ALA A 126 23.12 -17.04 -2.36
CA ALA A 126 22.95 -15.62 -2.04
C ALA A 126 23.07 -15.32 -0.54
N LEU A 127 22.57 -16.20 0.35
CA LEU A 127 22.63 -15.97 1.80
C LEU A 127 24.05 -15.84 2.36
N ASN A 128 25.03 -16.47 1.71
CA ASN A 128 26.44 -16.43 2.14
C ASN A 128 27.31 -15.55 1.23
N LYS A 129 26.88 -15.32 -0.01
CA LYS A 129 27.68 -14.63 -1.03
C LYS A 129 27.35 -13.15 -1.15
N TRP A 130 26.08 -12.78 -0.98
CA TRP A 130 25.64 -11.41 -1.23
C TRP A 130 25.95 -10.52 -0.03
N THR A 131 27.03 -9.76 -0.16
CA THR A 131 27.44 -8.71 0.76
C THR A 131 27.56 -7.38 0.01
N PHE A 132 27.53 -6.26 0.74
CA PHE A 132 27.78 -4.95 0.13
C PHE A 132 29.13 -4.91 -0.61
N ASP A 133 30.16 -5.54 -0.04
CA ASP A 133 31.48 -5.66 -0.67
C ASP A 133 31.45 -6.51 -1.95
N PHE A 134 30.70 -7.62 -1.97
CA PHE A 134 30.51 -8.42 -3.18
C PHE A 134 29.94 -7.57 -4.31
N PHE A 135 28.88 -6.80 -4.05
CA PHE A 135 28.29 -5.92 -5.06
C PHE A 135 29.25 -4.81 -5.50
N SER A 136 29.98 -4.20 -4.55
CA SER A 136 30.99 -3.17 -4.85
C SER A 136 32.14 -3.71 -5.71
N GLN A 137 32.57 -4.95 -5.51
CA GLN A 137 33.69 -5.55 -6.24
C GLN A 137 33.25 -6.07 -7.61
N ARG A 138 32.13 -6.83 -7.66
CA ARG A 138 31.68 -7.53 -8.87
C ARG A 138 30.96 -6.63 -9.87
N TYR A 139 30.20 -5.65 -9.37
CA TYR A 139 29.33 -4.77 -10.17
C TYR A 139 29.69 -3.29 -9.98
N GLY A 140 30.80 -2.98 -9.31
CA GLY A 140 31.11 -1.61 -8.87
C GLY A 140 31.15 -0.53 -9.96
N ASN A 141 31.44 -0.92 -11.21
CA ASN A 141 31.49 -0.02 -12.36
C ASN A 141 30.13 0.16 -13.05
N GLU A 142 29.16 -0.70 -12.75
CA GLU A 142 27.81 -0.62 -13.32
C GLU A 142 27.11 0.64 -12.81
N ILE A 143 26.44 1.33 -13.72
CA ILE A 143 25.55 2.43 -13.37
C ILE A 143 24.19 1.83 -13.07
N ILE A 144 23.71 2.07 -11.86
CA ILE A 144 22.38 1.66 -11.41
C ILE A 144 21.49 2.88 -11.24
N GLU A 145 20.20 2.63 -11.24
CA GLU A 145 19.21 3.61 -10.85
C GLU A 145 18.76 3.35 -9.41
N ILE A 146 18.58 4.43 -8.66
CA ILE A 146 18.05 4.43 -7.30
C ILE A 146 16.97 5.51 -7.19
N THR A 147 16.24 5.50 -6.09
CA THR A 147 15.48 6.65 -5.61
C THR A 147 16.34 7.40 -4.59
N SER A 148 16.40 8.73 -4.66
CA SER A 148 17.20 9.60 -3.78
C SER A 148 16.40 10.85 -3.39
N GLU A 149 16.85 11.60 -2.38
CA GLU A 149 16.17 12.82 -1.92
C GLU A 149 14.76 12.56 -1.34
N ARG A 150 14.49 11.31 -0.95
CA ARG A 150 13.16 10.87 -0.49
C ARG A 150 12.71 11.55 0.80
N GLU A 151 13.66 12.00 1.64
CA GLU A 151 13.32 12.72 2.88
C GLU A 151 12.82 14.15 2.62
N SER A 152 13.03 14.69 1.43
CA SER A 152 12.55 16.03 1.05
C SER A 152 11.08 16.08 0.66
N ASP A 153 10.45 14.93 0.42
CA ASP A 153 9.08 14.81 -0.09
C ASP A 153 8.29 13.76 0.69
N PRO A 154 7.27 14.12 1.48
CA PRO A 154 6.46 13.13 2.22
C PRO A 154 5.66 12.19 1.30
N ARG A 155 5.59 12.47 -0.01
CA ARG A 155 4.94 11.64 -1.03
C ARG A 155 5.94 10.98 -1.99
N PHE A 156 7.17 10.74 -1.54
CA PHE A 156 8.26 10.19 -2.38
C PHE A 156 7.90 8.91 -3.17
N GLU A 157 7.02 8.02 -2.66
CA GLU A 157 6.57 6.83 -3.41
C GLU A 157 5.59 7.17 -4.53
N ALA A 158 4.65 8.07 -4.28
CA ALA A 158 3.71 8.53 -5.30
C ALA A 158 4.41 9.37 -6.38
N ASN A 159 5.44 10.12 -5.98
CA ASN A 159 6.25 10.97 -6.85
C ASN A 159 7.57 10.30 -7.27
N VAL A 160 7.63 8.96 -7.28
CA VAL A 160 8.88 8.21 -7.44
C VAL A 160 9.73 8.66 -8.64
N ASP A 161 9.08 9.02 -9.77
CA ASP A 161 9.78 9.45 -10.99
C ASP A 161 10.60 10.74 -10.80
N GLN A 162 10.20 11.62 -9.88
CA GLN A 162 10.92 12.85 -9.55
C GLN A 162 12.19 12.58 -8.73
N HIS A 163 12.24 11.43 -8.06
CA HIS A 163 13.31 11.04 -7.14
C HIS A 163 14.30 10.04 -7.78
N ARG A 164 14.12 9.69 -9.05
CA ARG A 164 15.01 8.75 -9.76
C ARG A 164 16.36 9.41 -10.05
N SER A 165 17.44 8.76 -9.61
CA SER A 165 18.81 9.19 -9.91
C SER A 165 19.69 8.01 -10.30
N ARG A 166 20.81 8.29 -10.98
CA ARG A 166 21.78 7.29 -11.42
C ARG A 166 23.09 7.45 -10.69
N ILE A 167 23.66 6.32 -10.26
CA ILE A 167 24.89 6.28 -9.49
C ILE A 167 25.69 5.03 -9.86
N ARG A 168 27.03 5.07 -9.74
CA ARG A 168 27.83 3.85 -9.84
C ARG A 168 27.56 2.97 -8.64
N MET A 169 27.42 1.66 -8.83
CA MET A 169 27.20 0.70 -7.75
C MET A 169 28.22 0.90 -6.62
N ARG A 170 29.51 1.04 -6.93
CA ARG A 170 30.55 1.25 -5.90
C ARG A 170 30.30 2.49 -5.04
N ASP A 171 29.89 3.59 -5.64
CA ASP A 171 29.66 4.85 -4.92
C ASP A 171 28.38 4.75 -4.07
N TYR A 172 27.38 4.02 -4.57
CA TYR A 172 26.17 3.69 -3.81
C TYR A 172 26.45 2.81 -2.59
N ILE A 173 27.24 1.73 -2.77
CA ILE A 173 27.70 0.88 -1.66
C ILE A 173 28.43 1.70 -0.61
N ARG A 174 29.38 2.55 -1.06
CA ARG A 174 30.14 3.42 -0.17
C ARG A 174 29.20 4.33 0.63
N ARG A 175 28.17 4.89 0.00
CA ARG A 175 27.17 5.74 0.68
C ARG A 175 26.44 4.97 1.79
N ILE A 176 26.02 3.73 1.55
CA ILE A 176 25.39 2.86 2.56
C ILE A 176 26.36 2.56 3.71
N GLN A 177 27.59 2.16 3.40
CA GLN A 177 28.60 1.79 4.41
C GLN A 177 29.06 2.98 5.27
N GLN A 178 28.90 4.20 4.78
CA GLN A 178 29.22 5.44 5.50
C GLN A 178 28.05 5.98 6.33
N CYS A 179 26.84 5.42 6.19
CA CYS A 179 25.70 5.78 7.05
C CYS A 179 25.94 5.31 8.48
N VAL A 180 26.12 6.25 9.39
CA VAL A 180 26.16 6.00 10.84
C VAL A 180 24.74 5.93 11.39
N ASP A 181 23.88 6.85 10.95
CA ASP A 181 22.48 6.94 11.35
C ASP A 181 21.55 6.32 10.30
N ALA A 182 20.36 5.92 10.75
CA ALA A 182 19.30 5.45 9.87
C ALA A 182 18.80 6.58 8.97
N THR A 183 18.56 6.29 7.70
CA THR A 183 18.06 7.26 6.71
C THR A 183 17.10 6.60 5.74
N ASN A 184 16.10 7.37 5.30
CA ASN A 184 15.18 7.00 4.23
C ASN A 184 15.56 7.67 2.89
N ASP A 185 16.60 8.51 2.86
CA ASP A 185 16.87 9.45 1.77
C ASP A 185 17.15 8.76 0.42
N PHE A 186 17.74 7.57 0.43
CA PHE A 186 18.07 6.85 -0.80
C PHE A 186 17.82 5.35 -0.70
N TYR A 187 17.25 4.79 -1.76
CA TYR A 187 16.87 3.38 -1.78
C TYR A 187 16.82 2.82 -3.20
N LEU A 188 17.28 1.59 -3.39
CA LEU A 188 17.05 0.84 -4.62
C LEU A 188 15.78 0.00 -4.44
N VAL A 189 14.76 0.34 -5.22
CA VAL A 189 13.41 -0.22 -5.17
C VAL A 189 13.11 -1.05 -6.41
N ALA A 190 12.01 -1.81 -6.38
CA ALA A 190 11.60 -2.66 -7.49
C ALA A 190 11.51 -1.95 -8.85
N LYS A 191 10.98 -0.70 -8.85
CA LYS A 191 10.81 0.12 -10.06
C LYS A 191 12.12 0.50 -10.77
N ASN A 192 13.28 0.33 -10.14
CA ASN A 192 14.57 0.62 -10.75
C ASN A 192 15.04 -0.45 -11.76
N GLY A 193 14.38 -1.62 -11.81
CA GLY A 193 14.58 -2.60 -12.87
C GLY A 193 15.95 -3.28 -12.90
N LEU A 194 16.67 -3.33 -11.77
CA LEU A 194 18.04 -3.88 -11.72
C LEU A 194 18.12 -5.33 -12.23
N MET A 195 17.11 -6.16 -11.94
CA MET A 195 17.08 -7.55 -12.41
C MET A 195 16.86 -7.69 -13.93
N ALA A 196 16.44 -6.62 -14.62
CA ALA A 196 16.33 -6.58 -16.08
C ALA A 196 17.65 -6.22 -16.77
N ASN A 197 18.61 -5.66 -16.02
CA ASN A 197 19.92 -5.31 -16.55
C ASN A 197 20.78 -6.57 -16.75
N GLU A 198 21.26 -6.74 -17.98
CA GLU A 198 22.06 -7.89 -18.39
C GLU A 198 23.32 -8.10 -17.53
N ALA A 199 23.94 -7.02 -17.05
CA ALA A 199 25.12 -7.09 -16.19
C ALA A 199 24.85 -7.89 -14.90
N PHE A 200 23.60 -7.89 -14.41
CA PHE A 200 23.20 -8.54 -13.15
C PHE A 200 22.60 -9.93 -13.33
N ARG A 201 22.50 -10.47 -14.55
CA ARG A 201 21.92 -11.81 -14.79
C ARG A 201 22.60 -12.93 -13.99
N GLY A 202 23.91 -12.82 -13.74
CA GLY A 202 24.66 -13.80 -12.94
C GLY A 202 24.21 -13.89 -11.47
N LEU A 203 23.41 -12.95 -10.96
CA LEU A 203 22.78 -13.06 -9.65
C LEU A 203 21.75 -14.20 -9.59
N LEU A 204 21.15 -14.56 -10.73
CA LEU A 204 20.16 -15.64 -10.80
C LEU A 204 20.75 -17.00 -10.40
N ASP A 205 22.04 -17.20 -10.66
CA ASP A 205 22.75 -18.45 -10.31
C ASP A 205 22.87 -18.66 -8.78
N ASP A 206 22.71 -17.57 -8.01
CA ASP A 206 22.79 -17.56 -6.55
C ASP A 206 21.43 -17.75 -5.87
N ILE A 207 20.35 -17.89 -6.65
CA ILE A 207 18.99 -18.08 -6.17
C ILE A 207 18.59 -19.54 -6.42
N ARG A 208 17.97 -20.19 -5.44
CA ARG A 208 17.31 -21.50 -5.64
C ARG A 208 15.82 -21.28 -5.67
N TYR A 209 15.23 -21.50 -6.84
CA TYR A 209 13.83 -21.20 -7.03
C TYR A 209 12.95 -22.07 -6.10
N PRO A 210 12.11 -21.49 -5.22
CA PRO A 210 11.30 -22.24 -4.26
C PRO A 210 10.34 -23.23 -4.94
N ALA A 211 10.77 -24.49 -5.04
CA ALA A 211 10.07 -25.53 -5.78
C ALA A 211 8.67 -25.76 -5.20
N GLY A 212 7.67 -25.77 -6.08
CA GLY A 212 6.28 -25.93 -5.68
C GLY A 212 5.63 -24.66 -5.14
N PHE A 213 6.35 -23.56 -4.87
CA PHE A 213 5.76 -22.28 -4.45
C PHE A 213 5.68 -21.27 -5.59
N LEU A 214 6.70 -21.26 -6.46
CA LEU A 214 6.79 -20.35 -7.59
C LEU A 214 6.94 -21.14 -8.89
N ASP A 215 6.46 -20.59 -10.00
CA ASP A 215 6.59 -21.20 -11.32
C ASP A 215 7.89 -20.77 -12.02
N PRO A 216 8.88 -21.68 -12.17
CA PRO A 216 10.13 -21.35 -12.83
C PRO A 216 9.96 -21.03 -14.32
N ALA A 217 8.90 -21.53 -14.98
CA ALA A 217 8.68 -21.28 -16.41
C ALA A 217 8.36 -19.81 -16.72
N THR A 218 7.87 -19.08 -15.71
CA THR A 218 7.54 -17.65 -15.80
C THR A 218 8.54 -16.77 -15.04
N ALA A 219 9.64 -17.34 -14.55
CA ALA A 219 10.68 -16.61 -13.84
C ALA A 219 11.43 -15.67 -14.81
N ASN A 220 11.27 -14.37 -14.60
CA ASN A 220 11.98 -13.34 -15.35
C ASN A 220 12.06 -12.04 -14.54
N SER A 221 12.74 -11.04 -15.08
CA SER A 221 12.97 -9.75 -14.42
C SER A 221 11.72 -8.90 -14.16
N ARG A 222 10.57 -9.23 -14.75
CA ARG A 222 9.29 -8.56 -14.45
C ARG A 222 8.64 -9.07 -13.17
N ASN A 223 8.89 -10.34 -12.84
CA ASN A 223 8.27 -11.02 -11.71
C ASN A 223 9.19 -11.11 -10.50
N MET A 224 10.39 -10.54 -10.60
CA MET A 224 11.39 -10.55 -9.55
C MET A 224 12.10 -9.20 -9.45
N SER A 225 12.24 -8.70 -8.23
CA SER A 225 12.89 -7.41 -7.98
C SER A 225 13.85 -7.48 -6.80
N LEU A 226 14.97 -6.76 -6.92
CA LEU A 226 15.93 -6.59 -5.84
C LEU A 226 15.61 -5.30 -5.08
N TRP A 227 15.62 -5.39 -3.75
CA TRP A 227 15.49 -4.28 -2.82
C TRP A 227 16.78 -4.16 -2.04
N PHE A 228 17.34 -2.96 -2.00
CA PHE A 228 18.72 -2.78 -1.53
C PHE A 228 18.88 -1.39 -0.94
N GLY A 229 19.37 -1.25 0.29
CA GLY A 229 19.51 0.08 0.90
C GLY A 229 20.02 0.11 2.35
N PRO A 230 20.16 1.32 2.93
CA PRO A 230 20.59 1.51 4.30
C PRO A 230 19.47 1.18 5.32
N ALA A 231 19.85 1.11 6.58
CA ALA A 231 18.89 1.10 7.69
C ALA A 231 18.06 2.40 7.67
N GLY A 232 16.79 2.32 8.04
CA GLY A 232 15.88 3.46 8.08
C GLY A 232 14.99 3.65 6.86
N THR A 233 15.25 2.93 5.75
CA THR A 233 14.37 2.98 4.58
C THR A 233 12.99 2.46 4.92
N VAL A 234 11.96 3.20 4.52
CA VAL A 234 10.55 2.91 4.73
C VAL A 234 9.85 2.81 3.38
N THR A 235 9.01 1.78 3.23
CA THR A 235 7.92 1.74 2.27
C THR A 235 6.63 1.98 3.05
N PRO A 236 5.93 3.11 2.81
CA PRO A 236 4.77 3.54 3.57
C PRO A 236 3.58 2.58 3.43
N LEU A 237 2.51 2.82 4.19
CA LEU A 237 1.35 1.94 4.23
C LEU A 237 0.64 1.92 2.87
N HIS A 238 0.60 0.75 2.24
CA HIS A 238 -0.02 0.53 0.93
C HIS A 238 -0.47 -0.91 0.76
N HIS A 239 -1.19 -1.20 -0.31
CA HIS A 239 -1.48 -2.57 -0.75
C HIS A 239 -1.08 -2.77 -2.21
N ASP A 240 -0.85 -4.02 -2.60
CA ASP A 240 -0.53 -4.36 -3.99
C ASP A 240 -1.70 -5.04 -4.69
N GLY A 241 -1.72 -4.90 -6.02
CA GLY A 241 -2.64 -5.61 -6.92
C GLY A 241 -2.25 -7.06 -7.20
N SER A 242 -1.14 -7.54 -6.63
CA SER A 242 -0.63 -8.90 -6.79
C SER A 242 -0.22 -9.52 -5.46
N ASN A 243 -0.07 -10.84 -5.46
CA ASN A 243 0.56 -11.55 -4.36
C ASN A 243 2.08 -11.35 -4.40
N ILE A 244 2.72 -11.23 -3.24
CA ILE A 244 4.17 -11.01 -3.14
C ILE A 244 4.79 -12.06 -2.21
N LEU A 245 5.91 -12.64 -2.63
CA LEU A 245 6.84 -13.34 -1.76
C LEU A 245 8.08 -12.47 -1.58
N LEU A 246 8.27 -11.86 -0.40
CA LEU A 246 9.45 -11.06 -0.08
C LEU A 246 10.45 -11.91 0.71
N ALA A 247 11.54 -12.31 0.08
CA ALA A 247 12.63 -13.10 0.63
C ALA A 247 13.76 -12.20 1.15
N GLN A 248 14.09 -12.29 2.43
CA GLN A 248 15.12 -11.48 3.07
C GLN A 248 16.49 -12.15 2.97
N VAL A 249 17.42 -11.55 2.23
CA VAL A 249 18.76 -12.12 1.99
C VAL A 249 19.74 -11.70 3.08
N SER A 250 19.73 -10.43 3.48
CA SER A 250 20.62 -9.90 4.52
C SER A 250 19.97 -8.77 5.31
N GLY A 251 20.39 -8.59 6.56
CA GLY A 251 19.80 -7.60 7.48
C GLY A 251 18.36 -7.95 7.84
N ARG A 252 17.68 -7.02 8.53
CA ARG A 252 16.33 -7.23 9.08
C ARG A 252 15.35 -6.17 8.64
N LYS A 253 14.09 -6.57 8.45
CA LYS A 253 12.96 -5.67 8.14
C LYS A 253 11.84 -5.81 9.15
N LEU A 254 11.35 -4.70 9.68
CA LEU A 254 10.11 -4.64 10.44
C LEU A 254 8.95 -4.51 9.44
N ILE A 255 7.98 -5.42 9.53
CA ILE A 255 6.81 -5.44 8.66
C ILE A 255 5.58 -5.32 9.53
N LYS A 256 4.72 -4.36 9.19
CA LYS A 256 3.38 -4.21 9.73
C LYS A 256 2.38 -4.59 8.64
N LEU A 257 1.38 -5.39 8.98
CA LEU A 257 0.37 -5.93 8.07
C LEU A 257 -1.02 -5.64 8.62
N ILE A 258 -1.92 -5.24 7.74
CA ILE A 258 -3.32 -4.98 8.05
C ILE A 258 -4.18 -5.73 7.02
N SER A 259 -5.21 -6.43 7.52
CA SER A 259 -6.12 -7.18 6.66
C SER A 259 -6.88 -6.26 5.69
N PRO A 260 -7.14 -6.68 4.43
CA PRO A 260 -7.97 -5.92 3.49
C PRO A 260 -9.38 -5.60 4.03
N PHE A 261 -9.87 -6.36 5.02
CA PHE A 261 -11.17 -6.09 5.63
C PHE A 261 -11.24 -4.75 6.37
N PHE A 262 -10.10 -4.15 6.69
CA PHE A 262 -10.05 -2.82 7.31
C PHE A 262 -10.04 -1.67 6.30
N LEU A 263 -10.22 -1.91 4.99
CA LEU A 263 -10.09 -0.90 3.92
C LEU A 263 -10.73 0.46 4.26
N ASP A 264 -11.98 0.46 4.74
CA ASP A 264 -12.73 1.69 5.06
C ASP A 264 -12.15 2.49 6.25
N TYR A 265 -11.23 1.92 7.01
CA TYR A 265 -10.57 2.56 8.16
C TYR A 265 -9.17 3.09 7.84
N LEU A 266 -8.67 2.87 6.61
CA LEU A 266 -7.27 3.10 6.24
C LEU A 266 -7.04 4.39 5.46
N TYR A 267 -8.04 5.26 5.30
CA TYR A 267 -7.86 6.59 4.67
C TYR A 267 -7.15 6.51 3.31
N ASN A 268 -7.58 5.57 2.46
CA ASN A 268 -7.02 5.32 1.14
C ASN A 268 -7.57 6.32 0.11
N GLU A 269 -7.03 7.53 0.12
CA GLU A 269 -7.44 8.59 -0.81
C GLU A 269 -6.54 8.67 -2.06
N GLN A 270 -5.39 7.98 -2.06
CA GLN A 270 -4.35 8.10 -3.09
C GLN A 270 -3.97 6.73 -3.66
N ALA A 271 -4.58 6.35 -4.79
CA ALA A 271 -4.32 5.07 -5.47
C ALA A 271 -4.30 3.89 -4.49
N CYS A 272 -3.16 3.20 -4.30
CA CYS A 272 -3.03 2.10 -3.34
C CYS A 272 -2.38 2.47 -2.00
N PHE A 273 -2.12 3.77 -1.75
CA PHE A 273 -1.45 4.27 -0.56
C PHE A 273 -2.42 4.87 0.46
N SER A 274 -1.99 4.84 1.72
CA SER A 274 -2.62 5.54 2.84
C SER A 274 -1.71 6.65 3.35
N GLU A 275 -2.30 7.77 3.79
CA GLU A 275 -1.56 8.84 4.48
C GLU A 275 -1.24 8.50 5.94
N VAL A 276 -1.75 7.37 6.44
CA VAL A 276 -1.52 6.94 7.83
C VAL A 276 -0.06 6.52 8.00
N ASP A 277 0.64 7.23 8.89
CA ASP A 277 1.96 6.84 9.35
C ASP A 277 1.84 5.88 10.54
N LEU A 278 2.18 4.61 10.31
CA LEU A 278 2.16 3.59 11.36
C LEU A 278 3.32 3.71 12.35
N GLU A 279 4.37 4.47 12.05
CA GLU A 279 5.47 4.77 12.97
C GLU A 279 5.11 5.92 13.93
N HIS A 280 4.45 6.96 13.41
CA HIS A 280 4.03 8.13 14.18
C HIS A 280 2.51 8.36 14.10
N MET A 281 1.74 7.44 14.69
CA MET A 281 0.27 7.44 14.58
C MET A 281 -0.39 8.69 15.18
N ASP A 282 -1.10 9.44 14.34
CA ASP A 282 -1.96 10.56 14.71
C ASP A 282 -3.43 10.13 14.75
N TYR A 283 -3.92 9.76 15.94
CA TYR A 283 -5.30 9.34 16.12
C TYR A 283 -6.32 10.49 16.16
N GLU A 284 -5.87 11.75 16.24
CA GLU A 284 -6.78 12.89 16.13
C GLU A 284 -7.13 13.12 14.66
N ARG A 285 -6.14 13.00 13.76
CA ARG A 285 -6.36 13.03 12.32
C ARG A 285 -6.97 11.73 11.79
N PHE A 286 -6.57 10.58 12.32
CA PHE A 286 -6.98 9.25 11.84
C PHE A 286 -7.71 8.42 12.92
N PRO A 287 -8.84 8.88 13.47
CA PRO A 287 -9.51 8.23 14.60
C PRO A 287 -9.98 6.80 14.33
N LEU A 288 -10.28 6.45 13.07
CA LEU A 288 -10.70 5.10 12.69
C LEU A 288 -9.59 4.05 12.87
N MET A 289 -8.32 4.47 12.85
CA MET A 289 -7.18 3.57 13.10
C MET A 289 -7.23 2.92 14.49
N ARG A 290 -7.96 3.49 15.46
CA ARG A 290 -8.19 2.87 16.78
C ARG A 290 -8.94 1.52 16.69
N LYS A 291 -9.65 1.28 15.58
CA LYS A 291 -10.39 0.04 15.32
C LYS A 291 -9.57 -0.99 14.56
N VAL A 292 -8.41 -0.61 14.04
CA VAL A 292 -7.61 -1.44 13.14
C VAL A 292 -6.65 -2.33 13.93
N GLU A 293 -6.64 -3.63 13.62
CA GLU A 293 -5.64 -4.56 14.16
C GLU A 293 -4.42 -4.62 13.23
N VAL A 294 -3.25 -4.32 13.79
CA VAL A 294 -1.98 -4.29 13.07
C VAL A 294 -1.13 -5.48 13.48
N LEU A 295 -0.88 -6.39 12.56
CA LEU A 295 0.05 -7.50 12.77
C LEU A 295 1.47 -7.01 12.55
N THR A 296 2.39 -7.37 13.44
CA THR A 296 3.79 -6.92 13.36
C THR A 296 4.73 -8.12 13.43
N THR A 297 5.70 -8.18 12.51
CA THR A 297 6.76 -9.18 12.52
C THR A 297 8.09 -8.57 12.09
N THR A 298 9.19 -9.10 12.62
CA THR A 298 10.52 -8.87 12.05
C THR A 298 10.84 -10.01 11.10
N LEU A 299 11.14 -9.67 9.85
CA LEU A 299 11.63 -10.59 8.82
C LEU A 299 13.17 -10.65 8.92
N GLU A 300 13.67 -11.83 9.27
CA GLU A 300 15.09 -12.11 9.48
C GLU A 300 15.75 -12.60 8.18
N ALA A 301 17.08 -12.48 8.08
CA ALA A 301 17.82 -13.05 6.95
C ALA A 301 17.59 -14.57 6.85
N GLY A 302 17.27 -15.06 5.65
CA GLY A 302 16.91 -16.45 5.38
C GLY A 302 15.41 -16.77 5.51
N GLU A 303 14.60 -15.81 5.96
CA GLU A 303 13.14 -15.91 5.98
C GLU A 303 12.51 -15.25 4.74
N ALA A 304 11.35 -15.74 4.33
CA ALA A 304 10.53 -15.10 3.30
C ALA A 304 9.11 -14.84 3.83
N ILE A 305 8.48 -13.73 3.47
CA ILE A 305 7.09 -13.46 3.81
C ILE A 305 6.21 -13.49 2.57
N PHE A 306 5.11 -14.23 2.67
CA PHE A 306 4.00 -14.15 1.74
C PHE A 306 3.06 -13.02 2.18
N ILE A 307 2.88 -12.04 1.30
CA ILE A 307 1.93 -10.94 1.44
C ILE A 307 0.85 -11.18 0.37
N PRO A 308 -0.36 -11.60 0.76
CA PRO A 308 -1.41 -11.85 -0.19
C PRO A 308 -1.89 -10.55 -0.84
N VAL A 309 -2.42 -10.65 -2.05
CA VAL A 309 -3.03 -9.52 -2.76
C VAL A 309 -4.06 -8.80 -1.88
N GLY A 310 -4.05 -7.46 -1.92
CA GLY A 310 -4.92 -6.60 -1.13
C GLY A 310 -4.53 -6.44 0.35
N TRP A 311 -3.54 -7.18 0.85
CA TRP A 311 -3.02 -6.93 2.20
C TRP A 311 -2.26 -5.63 2.27
N TRP A 312 -2.69 -4.81 3.23
CA TRP A 312 -2.04 -3.56 3.54
C TRP A 312 -0.76 -3.84 4.31
N HIS A 313 0.33 -3.20 3.91
CA HIS A 313 1.61 -3.42 4.53
C HIS A 313 2.47 -2.16 4.55
N TRP A 314 3.29 -2.09 5.58
CA TRP A 314 4.30 -1.05 5.80
C TRP A 314 5.59 -1.75 6.19
N VAL A 315 6.70 -1.35 5.59
CA VAL A 315 7.97 -2.05 5.70
C VAL A 315 9.08 -1.07 6.04
N LYS A 316 9.85 -1.36 7.09
CA LYS A 316 11.02 -0.58 7.48
C LYS A 316 12.27 -1.45 7.58
N ALA A 317 13.35 -1.03 6.94
CA ALA A 317 14.67 -1.63 7.13
C ALA A 317 15.21 -1.26 8.51
N LEU A 318 15.44 -2.25 9.37
CA LEU A 318 16.07 -2.06 10.67
C LEU A 318 17.60 -1.99 10.55
N GLU A 319 18.13 -2.59 9.49
CA GLU A 319 19.56 -2.66 9.16
C GLU A 319 19.75 -2.40 7.67
N ALA A 320 20.97 -2.06 7.27
CA ALA A 320 21.33 -2.09 5.86
C ALA A 320 21.09 -3.51 5.33
N SER A 321 20.23 -3.63 4.31
CA SER A 321 19.61 -4.91 3.98
C SER A 321 19.40 -5.11 2.49
N MET A 322 19.27 -6.39 2.13
CA MET A 322 18.93 -6.86 0.79
C MET A 322 17.76 -7.82 0.84
N SER A 323 16.78 -7.63 -0.04
CA SER A 323 15.63 -8.52 -0.19
C SER A 323 15.34 -8.78 -1.67
N LEU A 324 14.75 -9.92 -1.97
CA LEU A 324 14.19 -10.23 -3.29
C LEU A 324 12.68 -10.37 -3.15
N SER A 325 11.90 -9.72 -4.03
CA SER A 325 10.46 -9.97 -4.12
C SER A 325 10.15 -10.80 -5.36
N PHE A 326 9.19 -11.72 -5.24
CA PHE A 326 8.67 -12.55 -6.34
C PHE A 326 7.15 -12.43 -6.45
N GLN A 327 6.62 -12.53 -7.65
CA GLN A 327 5.17 -12.43 -7.92
C GLN A 327 4.60 -13.60 -8.74
N ASN A 328 5.44 -14.52 -9.23
CA ASN A 328 5.03 -15.61 -10.11
C ASN A 328 4.81 -16.92 -9.35
N PHE A 329 3.80 -16.91 -8.49
CA PHE A 329 3.28 -18.12 -7.86
C PHE A 329 2.71 -19.09 -8.91
N ILE A 330 2.76 -20.40 -8.63
CA ILE A 330 2.23 -21.46 -9.53
C ILE A 330 0.74 -21.26 -9.84
N PHE A 331 -0.02 -20.78 -8.87
CA PHE A 331 -1.40 -20.39 -9.06
C PHE A 331 -1.50 -18.88 -9.13
N SER A 332 -2.13 -18.35 -10.18
CA SER A 332 -2.55 -16.97 -10.22
C SER A 332 -3.73 -16.78 -9.27
N GLY A 333 -3.49 -16.20 -8.10
CA GLY A 333 -4.57 -15.46 -7.42
C GLY A 333 -4.84 -14.24 -8.29
N ASP A 334 -6.10 -14.02 -8.69
CA ASP A 334 -6.48 -12.97 -9.64
C ASP A 334 -5.80 -11.63 -9.31
N VAL A 335 -5.18 -11.00 -10.31
CA VAL A 335 -4.62 -9.65 -10.20
C VAL A 335 -5.77 -8.69 -9.99
N ILE A 336 -5.77 -7.94 -8.87
CA ILE A 336 -6.74 -6.87 -8.67
C ILE A 336 -6.32 -5.72 -9.58
N ARG A 337 -7.15 -5.44 -10.60
CA ARG A 337 -6.98 -4.26 -11.46
C ARG A 337 -7.54 -3.05 -10.73
N LEU A 338 -6.68 -2.09 -10.39
CA LEU A 338 -7.05 -0.91 -9.62
C LEU A 338 -7.44 0.23 -10.59
N GLY A 339 -8.55 0.02 -11.32
CA GLY A 339 -9.20 1.07 -12.11
C GLY A 339 -8.66 1.27 -13.54
N PRO A 340 -9.25 2.23 -14.29
CA PRO A 340 -9.06 2.38 -15.74
C PRO A 340 -7.72 3.00 -16.18
N HIS A 341 -6.82 3.33 -15.25
CA HIS A 341 -5.49 3.88 -15.58
C HIS A 341 -4.37 2.84 -15.67
N ASP A 342 -4.63 1.58 -15.29
CA ASP A 342 -3.67 0.47 -15.44
C ASP A 342 -3.58 -0.08 -16.89
N PHE A 343 -4.24 0.56 -17.86
CA PHE A 343 -4.22 0.18 -19.27
C PHE A 343 -3.07 0.81 -20.08
N ALA A 344 -2.23 1.65 -19.48
CA ALA A 344 -1.27 2.46 -20.24
C ALA A 344 0.11 1.82 -20.47
N ASP A 345 0.54 0.83 -19.67
CA ASP A 345 1.89 0.26 -19.77
C ASP A 345 1.93 -1.27 -19.60
N GLN A 346 1.23 -2.01 -20.48
CA GLN A 346 1.48 -3.45 -20.71
C GLN A 346 2.13 -3.70 -22.07
#